data_AF-A0A970LF50-F1
#
_entry.id   AF-A0A970LF50-F1
#
_cell.length_a   1.000
_cell.length_b   1.000
_cell.length_c   1.000
_cell.angle_alpha   90.00
_cell.angle_beta   90.00
_cell.angle_gamma   90.00
#
_symmetry.space_group_name_H-M   'P 1'
#
loop_
_entity.id
_entity.type
_entity.pdbx_description
1 polymer ?
#
loop_
_entity_poly.entity_id
_entity_poly.type
_entity_poly.pdbx_seq_one_letter_code
_entity_poly.pdbx_strand_id
1 'polypeptide(L)'
;MPFLPVSREECRTLGWDAIDFLFVTPDAYVDHPSFGAALLSRLLEAEGYRVGIAAQPDPDHPESLEVMGRPRLGVLVSGGIVDSMVDNYTAARRPRSRDRYSPGGIKGRRPDRVTIHYCNMVRDCFGDIPLVIGGIEASLRRFAHYDYWDHAVRRSILQDSRADILVYGMGELPLLSIASLLAKGVAVSNIQNLPGTCVMVSEKKMPEKWRTFLAEAATEGDSGDGPIAPPFPEDDKHVLLPSFDCVKSDPRAYAEAFRVQYLEQVPVRGRTLLQRHGVRYVVQNPPTRPLRQKELDRLYALPYE
;
A
#
# COMPACT_ATOMS: atom_id res chain seq x y z
N MET A 1 9.30 1.30 26.67
CA MET A 1 10.50 0.88 25.90
C MET A 1 10.93 2.12 25.14
N PRO A 2 12.21 2.38 24.86
CA PRO A 2 12.56 3.59 24.11
C PRO A 2 11.80 3.66 22.77
N PHE A 3 11.69 4.88 22.23
CA PHE A 3 11.22 5.12 20.86
C PHE A 3 11.92 4.18 19.85
N LEU A 4 11.22 3.85 18.76
CA LEU A 4 11.86 3.17 17.64
C LEU A 4 12.94 4.08 17.03
N PRO A 5 14.07 3.51 16.59
CA PRO A 5 15.19 4.31 16.14
C PRO A 5 14.85 5.10 14.87
N VAL A 6 15.26 6.36 14.85
CA VAL A 6 15.22 7.24 13.66
C VAL A 6 16.62 7.52 13.09
N SER A 7 17.67 7.00 13.74
CA SER A 7 19.06 7.22 13.37
C SER A 7 19.93 5.97 13.53
N ARG A 8 21.08 5.93 12.83
CA ARG A 8 22.07 4.85 12.99
C ARG A 8 22.64 4.78 14.41
N GLU A 9 22.75 5.91 15.09
CA GLU A 9 23.28 5.99 16.44
C GLU A 9 22.33 5.36 17.47
N GLU A 10 21.03 5.62 17.33
CA GLU A 10 20.00 4.93 18.11
C GLU A 10 19.97 3.43 17.82
N CYS A 11 20.09 3.02 16.54
CA CYS A 11 20.24 1.60 16.19
C CYS A 11 21.42 0.96 16.93
N ARG A 12 22.58 1.61 16.98
CA ARG A 12 23.76 1.13 17.70
C ARG A 12 23.54 1.06 19.21
N THR A 13 22.84 2.02 19.78
CA THR A 13 22.46 2.02 21.21
C THR A 13 21.57 0.82 21.56
N LEU A 14 20.70 0.40 20.63
CA LEU A 14 19.89 -0.81 20.74
C LEU A 14 20.66 -2.11 20.41
N GLY A 15 21.94 -2.02 20.06
CA GLY A 15 22.76 -3.16 19.66
C GLY A 15 22.41 -3.71 18.27
N TRP A 16 21.79 -2.90 17.40
CA TRP A 16 21.37 -3.30 16.06
C TRP A 16 22.41 -2.88 15.01
N ASP A 17 23.03 -3.88 14.36
CA ASP A 17 23.94 -3.64 13.22
C ASP A 17 23.18 -3.26 11.94
N ALA A 18 21.91 -3.64 11.85
CA ALA A 18 21.00 -3.34 10.75
C ALA A 18 19.55 -3.48 11.21
N ILE A 19 18.67 -2.70 10.57
CA ILE A 19 17.22 -2.84 10.66
C ILE A 19 16.72 -3.89 9.65
N ASP A 20 15.62 -4.55 9.98
CA ASP A 20 14.92 -5.47 9.07
C ASP A 20 14.00 -4.69 8.14
N PHE A 21 13.25 -3.72 8.68
CA PHE A 21 12.37 -2.84 7.92
C PHE A 21 12.67 -1.36 8.17
N LEU A 22 12.63 -0.57 7.10
CA LEU A 22 12.50 0.89 7.19
C LEU A 22 11.05 1.28 6.94
N PHE A 23 10.43 1.98 7.87
CA PHE A 23 9.10 2.57 7.69
C PHE A 23 9.23 4.05 7.34
N VAL A 24 8.81 4.42 6.13
CA VAL A 24 8.85 5.79 5.63
C VAL A 24 7.46 6.42 5.76
N THR A 25 7.39 7.59 6.40
CA THR A 25 6.15 8.33 6.62
C THR A 25 6.33 9.82 6.39
N PRO A 26 5.34 10.53 5.81
CA PRO A 26 5.35 11.98 5.66
C PRO A 26 4.84 12.72 6.90
N ASP A 27 4.34 12.00 7.91
CA ASP A 27 3.93 12.58 9.19
C ASP A 27 5.16 12.71 10.11
N ALA A 28 5.07 13.58 11.11
CA ALA A 28 5.97 13.51 12.26
C ALA A 28 5.90 12.13 12.91
N TYR A 29 7.03 11.63 13.43
CA TYR A 29 7.00 10.42 14.22
C TYR A 29 6.40 10.72 15.59
N VAL A 30 5.17 10.24 15.79
CA VAL A 30 4.46 10.24 17.07
C VAL A 30 4.20 8.79 17.42
N ASP A 31 4.80 8.28 18.49
CA ASP A 31 4.75 6.87 18.85
C ASP A 31 3.48 6.52 19.61
N HIS A 32 2.33 6.65 18.94
CA HIS A 32 1.00 6.46 19.53
C HIS A 32 0.13 5.56 18.64
N PRO A 33 -0.74 4.68 19.19
CA PRO A 33 -1.55 3.74 18.41
C PRO A 33 -2.55 4.41 17.44
N SER A 34 -2.79 5.71 17.55
CA SER A 34 -3.58 6.47 16.56
C SER A 34 -2.82 6.77 15.26
N PHE A 35 -1.51 6.56 15.23
CA PHE A 35 -0.67 6.76 14.05
C PHE A 35 -0.34 5.41 13.44
N GLY A 36 -0.83 5.14 12.22
CA GLY A 36 -0.65 3.84 11.57
C GLY A 36 0.82 3.43 11.41
N ALA A 37 1.72 4.39 11.18
CA ALA A 37 3.16 4.12 11.09
C ALA A 37 3.73 3.59 12.41
N ALA A 38 3.40 4.23 13.54
CA ALA A 38 3.83 3.79 14.87
C ALA A 38 3.19 2.44 15.23
N LEU A 39 1.88 2.32 15.05
CA LEU A 39 1.12 1.09 15.34
C LEU A 39 1.69 -0.13 14.61
N LEU A 40 1.91 -0.02 13.28
CA LEU A 40 2.41 -1.13 12.48
C LEU A 40 3.88 -1.46 12.78
N SER A 41 4.68 -0.44 13.08
CA SER A 41 6.10 -0.63 13.42
C SER A 41 6.28 -1.26 14.79
N ARG A 42 5.50 -0.84 15.80
CA ARG A 42 5.45 -1.48 17.12
C ARG A 42 4.91 -2.90 17.04
N LEU A 43 3.93 -3.16 16.17
CA LEU A 43 3.44 -4.51 15.92
C LEU A 43 4.55 -5.41 15.36
N LEU A 44 5.33 -4.94 14.40
CA LEU A 44 6.49 -5.67 13.87
C LEU A 44 7.58 -5.88 14.92
N GLU A 45 7.89 -4.85 15.71
CA GLU A 45 8.84 -4.96 16.83
C GLU A 45 8.40 -6.02 17.85
N ALA A 46 7.11 -6.05 18.20
CA ALA A 46 6.53 -7.05 19.10
C ALA A 46 6.58 -8.49 18.55
N GLU A 47 6.76 -8.65 17.24
CA GLU A 47 6.99 -9.93 16.56
C GLU A 47 8.48 -10.21 16.30
N GLY A 48 9.37 -9.38 16.85
CA GLY A 48 10.82 -9.59 16.88
C GLY A 48 11.61 -8.95 15.73
N TYR A 49 10.97 -8.13 14.88
CA TYR A 49 11.65 -7.43 13.80
C TYR A 49 12.29 -6.12 14.27
N ARG A 50 13.44 -5.77 13.71
CA ARG A 50 14.11 -4.49 13.95
C ARG A 50 13.55 -3.45 12.98
N VAL A 51 12.82 -2.45 13.48
CA VAL A 51 12.16 -1.46 12.62
C VAL A 51 12.73 -0.08 12.89
N GLY A 52 13.17 0.61 11.84
CA GLY A 52 13.55 2.02 11.89
C GLY A 52 12.49 2.91 11.25
N ILE A 53 12.33 4.14 11.74
CA ILE A 53 11.37 5.11 11.21
C ILE A 53 12.10 6.23 10.45
N ALA A 54 11.77 6.43 9.18
CA ALA A 54 12.11 7.62 8.41
C ALA A 54 10.90 8.55 8.35
N ALA A 55 10.79 9.46 9.31
CA ALA A 55 9.75 10.47 9.34
C ALA A 55 10.21 11.72 8.60
N GLN A 56 9.46 12.08 7.55
CA GLN A 56 9.73 13.23 6.69
C GLN A 56 11.18 13.24 6.15
N PRO A 57 11.60 12.17 5.44
CA PRO A 57 12.88 12.23 4.73
C PRO A 57 12.90 13.44 3.80
N ASP A 58 14.08 13.99 3.56
CA ASP A 58 14.24 15.15 2.70
C ASP A 58 13.85 14.77 1.26
N PRO A 59 12.77 15.36 0.70
CA PRO A 59 12.27 14.97 -0.60
C PRO A 59 13.20 15.33 -1.76
N ASP A 60 14.14 16.26 -1.56
CA ASP A 60 15.11 16.68 -2.57
C ASP A 60 16.43 15.89 -2.47
N HIS A 61 16.63 15.14 -1.39
CA HIS A 61 17.84 14.38 -1.09
C HIS A 61 17.49 12.92 -0.73
N PRO A 62 17.35 12.01 -1.72
CA PRO A 62 17.01 10.61 -1.50
C PRO A 62 17.89 9.89 -0.48
N GLU A 63 19.16 10.25 -0.39
CA GLU A 63 20.13 9.73 0.59
C GLU A 63 19.70 9.94 2.05
N SER A 64 18.74 10.83 2.32
CA SER A 64 18.12 10.96 3.64
C SER A 64 17.42 9.68 4.12
N LEU A 65 17.07 8.75 3.22
CA LEU A 65 16.58 7.42 3.57
C LEU A 65 17.70 6.46 4.03
N GLU A 66 18.95 6.75 3.70
CA GLU A 66 20.10 5.88 3.99
C GLU A 66 20.67 6.10 5.39
N VAL A 67 20.11 7.04 6.17
CA VAL A 67 20.60 7.41 7.51
C VAL A 67 20.73 6.22 8.46
N MET A 68 19.92 5.16 8.28
CA MET A 68 20.02 3.92 9.07
C MET A 68 20.70 2.75 8.31
N GLY A 69 21.07 2.96 7.05
CA GLY A 69 21.59 1.95 6.12
C GLY A 69 20.48 1.13 5.43
N ARG A 70 20.89 0.27 4.50
CA ARG A 70 19.99 -0.61 3.76
C ARG A 70 19.28 -1.61 4.70
N PRO A 71 17.93 -1.67 4.72
CA PRO A 71 17.20 -2.68 5.49
C PRO A 71 17.42 -4.09 4.96
N ARG A 72 17.33 -5.09 5.84
CA ARG A 72 17.53 -6.50 5.48
C ARG A 72 16.35 -7.10 4.70
N LEU A 73 15.11 -6.76 5.06
CA LEU A 73 13.90 -7.40 4.54
C LEU A 73 13.12 -6.52 3.57
N GLY A 74 12.94 -5.23 3.87
CA GLY A 74 12.13 -4.39 3.00
C GLY A 74 11.96 -2.95 3.47
N VAL A 75 11.27 -2.17 2.65
CA VAL A 75 10.82 -0.82 2.97
C VAL A 75 9.31 -0.75 2.93
N LEU A 76 8.73 -0.09 3.93
CA LEU A 76 7.30 0.14 4.10
C LEU A 76 7.05 1.63 3.89
N VAL A 77 6.14 2.00 2.99
CA VAL A 77 5.83 3.41 2.71
C VAL A 77 4.34 3.66 2.92
N SER A 78 4.02 4.72 3.67
CA SER A 78 2.65 5.20 3.87
C SER A 78 2.51 6.64 3.40
N GLY A 79 1.33 7.01 2.88
CA GLY A 79 0.97 8.40 2.61
C GLY A 79 0.68 9.24 3.86
N GLY A 80 0.75 8.63 5.05
CA GLY A 80 0.44 9.27 6.33
C GLY A 80 -1.04 9.19 6.70
N ILE A 81 -1.45 10.00 7.69
CA ILE A 81 -2.82 10.07 8.21
C ILE A 81 -3.80 10.67 7.19
N VAL A 82 -3.33 11.57 6.34
CA VAL A 82 -4.13 12.26 5.33
C VAL A 82 -3.43 12.17 3.98
N ASP A 83 -4.22 12.16 2.91
CA ASP A 83 -3.71 12.26 1.55
C ASP A 83 -2.88 13.54 1.37
N SER A 84 -1.70 13.40 0.74
CA SER A 84 -0.76 14.52 0.58
C SER A 84 -1.34 15.72 -0.14
N MET A 85 -2.21 15.49 -1.14
CA MET A 85 -2.83 16.60 -1.86
C MET A 85 -3.88 17.32 -1.01
N VAL A 86 -4.59 16.59 -0.14
CA VAL A 86 -5.59 17.17 0.77
C VAL A 86 -4.94 17.96 1.91
N ASP A 87 -3.76 17.54 2.34
CA ASP A 87 -2.95 18.29 3.31
C ASP A 87 -2.32 19.53 2.68
N ASN A 88 -1.71 19.40 1.50
CA ASN A 88 -1.02 20.51 0.85
C ASN A 88 -1.99 21.58 0.32
N TYR A 89 -3.23 21.21 0.00
CA TYR A 89 -4.19 22.13 -0.63
C TYR A 89 -5.60 22.08 -0.02
N THR A 90 -6.33 23.18 -0.21
CA THR A 90 -7.77 23.26 0.05
C THR A 90 -8.58 22.64 -1.10
N ALA A 91 -9.88 22.40 -0.90
CA ALA A 91 -10.78 21.92 -1.95
C ALA A 91 -10.85 22.87 -3.17
N ALA A 92 -10.58 24.16 -2.98
CA ALA A 92 -10.47 25.16 -4.04
C ALA A 92 -9.06 25.20 -4.68
N ARG A 93 -8.24 24.17 -4.47
CA ARG A 93 -6.86 24.00 -4.97
C ARG A 93 -5.89 25.11 -4.54
N ARG A 94 -6.18 25.81 -3.45
CA ARG A 94 -5.25 26.79 -2.87
C ARG A 94 -4.27 26.11 -1.91
N PRO A 95 -2.95 26.39 -1.98
CA PRO A 95 -1.98 25.88 -1.03
C PRO A 95 -2.35 26.24 0.41
N ARG A 96 -2.16 25.29 1.34
CA ARG A 96 -2.31 25.55 2.77
C ARG A 96 -1.09 26.27 3.33
N SER A 97 -1.30 27.05 4.39
CA SER A 97 -0.23 27.78 5.06
C SER A 97 0.58 26.91 6.03
N ARG A 98 0.04 25.75 6.43
CA ARG A 98 0.63 24.82 7.39
C ARG A 98 0.29 23.37 7.00
N ASP A 99 1.24 22.48 7.24
CA ASP A 99 1.01 21.02 7.28
C ASP A 99 0.70 20.66 8.74
N ARG A 100 -0.45 20.03 9.00
CA ARG A 100 -0.89 19.76 10.39
C ARG A 100 -0.14 18.60 11.06
N TYR A 101 0.53 17.78 10.26
CA TYR A 101 1.23 16.57 10.67
C TYR A 101 2.75 16.73 10.63
N SER A 102 3.25 17.84 10.09
CA SER A 102 4.65 18.25 10.20
C SER A 102 5.00 18.84 11.58
N PRO A 103 6.20 18.58 12.13
CA PRO A 103 6.67 19.25 13.34
C PRO A 103 6.64 20.78 13.19
N GLY A 104 6.06 21.46 14.18
CA GLY A 104 5.90 22.92 14.16
C GLY A 104 4.94 23.47 13.10
N GLY A 105 4.24 22.60 12.37
CA GLY A 105 3.34 23.01 11.29
C GLY A 105 4.05 23.48 10.02
N ILE A 106 5.33 23.13 9.86
CA ILE A 106 6.19 23.60 8.77
C ILE A 106 5.74 22.97 7.46
N LYS A 107 5.40 23.80 6.46
CA LYS A 107 5.05 23.34 5.11
C LYS A 107 6.28 22.93 4.29
N GLY A 108 6.06 22.14 3.25
CA GLY A 108 7.07 21.82 2.23
C GLY A 108 7.87 20.54 2.49
N ARG A 109 7.69 19.89 3.65
CA ARG A 109 8.31 18.59 3.96
C ARG A 109 7.55 17.40 3.36
N ARG A 110 6.27 17.59 3.05
CA ARG A 110 5.42 16.58 2.40
C ARG A 110 5.27 16.91 0.91
N PRO A 111 5.93 16.17 0.01
CA PRO A 111 5.72 16.35 -1.42
C PRO A 111 4.31 15.93 -1.85
N ASP A 112 3.85 16.44 -2.99
CA ASP A 112 2.61 16.02 -3.62
C ASP A 112 2.71 14.56 -4.08
N ARG A 113 1.62 13.79 -3.90
CA ARG A 113 1.59 12.34 -4.19
C ARG A 113 2.73 11.61 -3.49
N VAL A 114 2.91 11.91 -2.21
CA VAL A 114 4.08 11.53 -1.40
C VAL A 114 4.40 10.04 -1.44
N THR A 115 3.39 9.17 -1.56
CA THR A 115 3.61 7.72 -1.65
C THR A 115 4.46 7.38 -2.88
N ILE A 116 4.15 7.98 -4.04
CA ILE A 116 4.89 7.75 -5.29
C ILE A 116 6.30 8.36 -5.16
N HIS A 117 6.39 9.58 -4.61
CA HIS A 117 7.67 10.27 -4.42
C HIS A 117 8.64 9.45 -3.55
N TYR A 118 8.20 9.03 -2.38
CA TYR A 118 9.02 8.21 -1.47
C TYR A 118 9.35 6.85 -2.05
N CYS A 119 8.45 6.22 -2.80
CA CYS A 119 8.78 4.98 -3.51
C CYS A 119 9.89 5.17 -4.53
N ASN A 120 9.92 6.31 -5.25
CA ASN A 120 11.00 6.61 -6.18
C ASN A 120 12.33 6.81 -5.45
N MET A 121 12.34 7.58 -4.35
CA MET A 121 13.54 7.72 -3.50
C MET A 121 14.04 6.35 -3.01
N VAL A 122 13.14 5.46 -2.58
CA VAL A 122 13.50 4.09 -2.18
C VAL A 122 14.12 3.31 -3.34
N ARG A 123 13.62 3.44 -4.57
CA ARG A 123 14.23 2.81 -5.75
C ARG A 123 15.60 3.38 -6.06
N ASP A 124 15.82 4.68 -5.85
CA ASP A 124 17.11 5.32 -6.10
C ASP A 124 18.17 4.88 -5.07
N CYS A 125 17.81 4.80 -3.79
CA CYS A 125 18.75 4.41 -2.72
C CYS A 125 18.92 2.89 -2.59
N PHE A 126 17.83 2.14 -2.78
CA PHE A 126 17.78 0.72 -2.42
C PHE A 126 17.39 -0.21 -3.58
N GLY A 127 17.26 0.29 -4.81
CA GLY A 127 17.05 -0.54 -5.99
C GLY A 127 15.83 -1.46 -5.87
N ASP A 128 16.06 -2.77 -6.01
CA ASP A 128 15.05 -3.83 -6.03
C ASP A 128 14.64 -4.34 -4.64
N ILE A 129 14.93 -3.59 -3.57
CA ILE A 129 14.50 -3.97 -2.22
C ILE A 129 12.98 -4.21 -2.19
N PRO A 130 12.46 -5.23 -1.48
CA PRO A 130 11.03 -5.41 -1.33
C PRO A 130 10.36 -4.13 -0.82
N LEU A 131 9.43 -3.60 -1.63
CA LEU A 131 8.75 -2.33 -1.36
C LEU A 131 7.26 -2.55 -1.20
N VAL A 132 6.77 -2.28 0.02
CA VAL A 132 5.37 -2.41 0.38
C VAL A 132 4.78 -1.03 0.62
N ILE A 133 3.66 -0.73 -0.01
CA ILE A 133 2.92 0.52 0.20
C ILE A 133 1.60 0.28 0.91
N GLY A 134 1.13 1.27 1.66
CA GLY A 134 -0.15 1.20 2.36
C GLY A 134 -0.68 2.57 2.77
N GLY A 135 -1.66 2.54 3.67
CA GLY A 135 -2.34 3.76 4.13
C GLY A 135 -3.42 4.25 3.17
N ILE A 136 -4.03 5.39 3.51
CA ILE A 136 -5.20 5.93 2.81
C ILE A 136 -4.86 6.27 1.36
N GLU A 137 -3.73 6.94 1.13
CA GLU A 137 -3.32 7.40 -0.19
C GLU A 137 -3.16 6.25 -1.19
N ALA A 138 -2.51 5.15 -0.78
CA ALA A 138 -2.34 3.96 -1.62
C ALA A 138 -3.65 3.16 -1.73
N SER A 139 -4.35 2.94 -0.61
CA SER A 139 -5.57 2.12 -0.57
C SER A 139 -6.65 2.67 -1.50
N LEU A 140 -6.82 3.99 -1.59
CA LEU A 140 -7.85 4.58 -2.47
C LEU A 140 -7.49 4.54 -3.96
N ARG A 141 -6.23 4.19 -4.30
CA ARG A 141 -5.69 4.21 -5.67
C ARG A 141 -5.23 2.83 -6.17
N ARG A 142 -5.80 1.76 -5.59
CA ARG A 142 -5.48 0.35 -5.94
C ARG A 142 -5.67 0.05 -7.41
N PHE A 143 -6.76 0.55 -7.98
CA PHE A 143 -7.16 0.35 -9.37
C PHE A 143 -7.08 1.65 -10.16
N ALA A 144 -7.59 1.63 -11.39
CA ALA A 144 -7.91 2.85 -12.11
C ALA A 144 -8.80 3.75 -11.23
N HIS A 145 -8.42 5.01 -11.08
CA HIS A 145 -9.10 5.95 -10.19
C HIS A 145 -9.20 7.32 -10.84
N TYR A 146 -10.29 8.02 -10.57
CA TYR A 146 -10.43 9.42 -10.95
C TYR A 146 -9.58 10.29 -10.03
N ASP A 147 -8.67 11.04 -10.62
CA ASP A 147 -7.85 12.00 -9.93
C ASP A 147 -8.44 13.41 -10.09
N TYR A 148 -8.89 13.97 -8.97
CA TYR A 148 -9.49 15.30 -8.94
C TYR A 148 -8.53 16.41 -9.38
N TRP A 149 -7.23 16.27 -9.11
CA TRP A 149 -6.23 17.31 -9.35
C TRP A 149 -5.92 17.42 -10.83
N ASP A 150 -5.70 16.28 -11.48
CA ASP A 150 -5.40 16.19 -12.91
C ASP A 150 -6.65 16.17 -13.78
N HIS A 151 -7.84 16.04 -13.18
CA HIS A 151 -9.11 15.86 -13.89
C HIS A 151 -9.03 14.71 -14.90
N ALA A 152 -8.51 13.56 -14.47
CA ALA A 152 -8.25 12.42 -15.33
C ALA A 152 -8.39 11.10 -14.60
N VAL A 153 -8.77 10.04 -15.33
CA VAL A 153 -8.65 8.67 -14.83
C VAL A 153 -7.19 8.25 -14.92
N ARG A 154 -6.56 8.02 -13.78
CA ARG A 154 -5.17 7.55 -13.65
C ARG A 154 -5.11 6.05 -13.48
N ARG A 155 -3.95 5.47 -13.79
CA ARG A 155 -3.65 4.05 -13.58
C ARG A 155 -3.54 3.75 -12.08
N SER A 156 -3.41 2.47 -11.75
CA SER A 156 -3.15 2.06 -10.36
C SER A 156 -1.87 2.69 -9.82
N ILE A 157 -1.88 3.08 -8.54
CA ILE A 157 -0.68 3.59 -7.87
C ILE A 157 0.47 2.57 -7.86
N LEU A 158 0.19 1.26 -7.91
CA LEU A 158 1.21 0.22 -8.03
C LEU A 158 2.06 0.38 -9.30
N GLN A 159 1.48 0.93 -10.36
CA GLN A 159 2.21 1.19 -11.61
C GLN A 159 3.13 2.40 -11.47
N ASP A 160 2.60 3.49 -10.90
CA ASP A 160 3.33 4.76 -10.78
C ASP A 160 4.43 4.69 -9.70
N SER A 161 4.17 3.99 -8.58
CA SER A 161 5.12 3.86 -7.46
C SER A 161 6.17 2.77 -7.65
N ARG A 162 5.93 1.81 -8.57
CA ARG A 162 6.77 0.62 -8.75
C ARG A 162 6.91 -0.22 -7.46
N ALA A 163 5.93 -0.13 -6.56
CA ALA A 163 5.86 -0.97 -5.36
C ALA A 163 5.52 -2.42 -5.73
N ASP A 164 6.01 -3.36 -4.93
CA ASP A 164 5.81 -4.79 -5.17
C ASP A 164 4.44 -5.25 -4.65
N ILE A 165 4.05 -4.74 -3.48
CA ILE A 165 2.80 -5.09 -2.80
C ILE A 165 2.15 -3.82 -2.26
N LEU A 166 0.83 -3.71 -2.42
CA LEU A 166 0.00 -2.70 -1.77
C LEU A 166 -0.87 -3.39 -0.72
N VAL A 167 -0.84 -2.93 0.53
CA VAL A 167 -1.72 -3.39 1.60
C VAL A 167 -2.88 -2.41 1.76
N TYR A 168 -4.11 -2.93 1.81
CA TYR A 168 -5.31 -2.10 1.86
C TYR A 168 -6.25 -2.50 3.00
N GLY A 169 -6.98 -1.51 3.53
CA GLY A 169 -7.77 -1.69 4.72
C GLY A 169 -6.87 -1.85 5.96
N MET A 170 -7.19 -2.82 6.82
CA MET A 170 -6.36 -3.15 7.99
C MET A 170 -5.04 -3.77 7.56
N GLY A 171 -3.94 -3.16 7.98
CA GLY A 171 -2.59 -3.53 7.54
C GLY A 171 -1.90 -4.57 8.42
N GLU A 172 -2.42 -4.84 9.62
CA GLU A 172 -1.77 -5.61 10.68
C GLU A 172 -1.46 -7.05 10.24
N LEU A 173 -2.49 -7.85 9.95
CA LEU A 173 -2.32 -9.26 9.58
C LEU A 173 -1.61 -9.44 8.22
N PRO A 174 -1.93 -8.67 7.16
CA PRO A 174 -1.21 -8.75 5.90
C PRO A 174 0.28 -8.43 6.07
N LEU A 175 0.63 -7.38 6.82
CA LEU A 175 2.02 -6.98 7.03
C LEU A 175 2.80 -8.05 7.80
N LEU A 176 2.22 -8.64 8.84
CA LEU A 176 2.85 -9.75 9.55
C LEU A 176 3.10 -10.96 8.65
N SER A 177 2.15 -11.26 7.74
CA SER A 177 2.29 -12.34 6.77
C SER A 177 3.40 -12.05 5.75
N ILE A 178 3.47 -10.82 5.24
CA ILE A 178 4.54 -10.37 4.34
C ILE A 178 5.89 -10.47 5.06
N ALA A 179 6.00 -9.93 6.28
CA ALA A 179 7.24 -9.95 7.05
C ALA A 179 7.74 -11.38 7.30
N SER A 180 6.84 -12.29 7.70
CA SER A 180 7.19 -13.71 7.90
C SER A 180 7.70 -14.38 6.62
N LEU A 181 7.09 -14.10 5.46
CA LEU A 181 7.50 -14.68 4.19
C LEU A 181 8.84 -14.11 3.72
N LEU A 182 9.06 -12.80 3.82
CA LEU A 182 10.33 -12.17 3.49
C LEU A 182 11.46 -12.69 4.40
N ALA A 183 11.21 -12.82 5.70
CA ALA A 183 12.18 -13.38 6.65
C ALA A 183 12.55 -14.84 6.36
N LYS A 184 11.63 -15.61 5.75
CA LYS A 184 11.87 -16.97 5.26
C LYS A 184 12.58 -17.02 3.90
N GLY A 185 12.94 -15.86 3.32
CA GLY A 185 13.61 -15.76 2.02
C GLY A 185 12.69 -15.94 0.82
N VAL A 186 11.37 -15.84 0.99
CA VAL A 186 10.43 -15.86 -0.13
C VAL A 186 10.62 -14.58 -0.94
N ALA A 187 10.95 -14.71 -2.22
CA ALA A 187 11.06 -13.56 -3.12
C ALA A 187 9.74 -12.78 -3.15
N VAL A 188 9.82 -11.45 -3.05
CA VAL A 188 8.63 -10.58 -2.98
C VAL A 188 7.70 -10.78 -4.19
N SER A 189 8.26 -11.08 -5.37
CA SER A 189 7.51 -11.39 -6.59
C SER A 189 6.62 -12.63 -6.49
N ASN A 190 6.85 -13.50 -5.51
CA ASN A 190 6.08 -14.72 -5.27
C ASN A 190 4.99 -14.52 -4.19
N ILE A 191 4.98 -13.37 -3.51
CA ILE A 191 3.97 -13.03 -2.50
C ILE A 191 2.78 -12.38 -3.21
N GLN A 192 1.97 -13.18 -3.90
CA GLN A 192 0.90 -12.68 -4.76
C GLN A 192 -0.50 -12.88 -4.17
N ASN A 193 -0.68 -13.81 -3.23
CA ASN A 193 -1.99 -14.32 -2.82
C ASN A 193 -2.32 -14.11 -1.33
N LEU A 194 -1.85 -13.01 -0.74
CA LEU A 194 -2.15 -12.69 0.65
C LEU A 194 -3.46 -11.88 0.77
N PRO A 195 -4.38 -12.25 1.67
CA PRO A 195 -5.55 -11.43 1.97
C PRO A 195 -5.17 -9.99 2.36
N GLY A 196 -5.97 -9.00 1.94
CA GLY A 196 -5.74 -7.59 2.21
C GLY A 196 -4.61 -6.96 1.38
N THR A 197 -4.18 -7.63 0.29
CA THR A 197 -3.11 -7.11 -0.58
C THR A 197 -3.55 -6.93 -2.03
N CYS A 198 -2.87 -6.04 -2.73
CA CYS A 198 -2.90 -5.90 -4.18
C CYS A 198 -1.50 -6.04 -4.75
N VAL A 199 -1.40 -6.67 -5.91
CA VAL A 199 -0.14 -6.85 -6.65
C VAL A 199 -0.34 -6.54 -8.12
N MET A 200 0.75 -6.19 -8.80
CA MET A 200 0.76 -6.07 -10.26
C MET A 200 1.50 -7.26 -10.88
N VAL A 201 0.80 -8.07 -11.66
CA VAL A 201 1.35 -9.31 -12.23
C VAL A 201 1.18 -9.35 -13.74
N SER A 202 2.20 -9.83 -14.45
CA SER A 202 2.07 -10.19 -15.86
C SER A 202 1.41 -11.55 -15.98
N GLU A 203 0.68 -11.79 -17.06
CA GLU A 203 0.05 -13.09 -17.35
C GLU A 203 1.02 -14.28 -17.23
N LYS A 204 2.27 -14.14 -17.70
CA LYS A 204 3.30 -15.18 -17.60
C LYS A 204 3.70 -15.58 -16.18
N LYS A 205 3.63 -14.63 -15.23
CA LYS A 205 4.04 -14.82 -13.82
C LYS A 205 2.84 -15.01 -12.89
N MET A 206 1.65 -15.07 -13.46
CA MET A 206 0.39 -15.16 -12.75
C MET A 206 0.15 -16.59 -12.25
N PRO A 207 -0.41 -16.81 -11.05
CA PRO A 207 -0.75 -18.13 -10.56
C PRO A 207 -1.77 -18.79 -11.49
N GLU A 208 -1.71 -20.12 -11.59
CA GLU A 208 -2.56 -20.91 -12.50
C GLU A 208 -4.05 -20.61 -12.31
N LYS A 209 -4.53 -20.53 -11.06
CA LYS A 209 -5.93 -20.22 -10.75
C LYS A 209 -6.48 -18.96 -11.43
N TRP A 210 -5.66 -17.92 -11.59
CA TRP A 210 -6.11 -16.68 -12.23
C TRP A 210 -5.98 -16.77 -13.75
N ARG A 211 -5.00 -17.50 -14.28
CA ARG A 211 -4.88 -17.77 -15.72
C ARG A 211 -6.05 -18.61 -16.22
N THR A 212 -6.44 -19.63 -15.48
CA THR A 212 -7.62 -20.46 -15.78
C THR A 212 -8.89 -19.61 -15.80
N PHE A 213 -9.12 -18.80 -14.76
CA PHE A 213 -10.24 -17.86 -14.71
C PHE A 213 -10.28 -16.91 -15.91
N LEU A 214 -9.14 -16.31 -16.29
CA LEU A 214 -9.07 -15.42 -17.45
C LEU A 214 -9.32 -16.15 -18.78
N ALA A 215 -8.90 -17.40 -18.91
CA ALA A 215 -9.15 -18.22 -20.09
C ALA A 215 -10.63 -18.59 -20.22
N GLU A 216 -11.29 -18.95 -19.11
CA GLU A 216 -12.72 -19.25 -19.04
C GLU A 216 -13.56 -18.02 -19.40
N ALA A 217 -13.26 -16.85 -18.81
CA ALA A 217 -13.91 -15.59 -19.15
C ALA A 217 -13.79 -15.26 -20.65
N ALA A 218 -12.60 -15.46 -21.24
CA ALA A 218 -12.39 -15.25 -22.66
C ALA A 218 -13.22 -16.20 -23.55
N THR A 219 -13.38 -17.47 -23.15
CA THR A 219 -14.25 -18.42 -23.89
C THR A 219 -15.73 -18.09 -23.81
N GLU A 220 -16.16 -17.45 -22.73
CA GLU A 220 -17.53 -16.97 -22.54
C GLU A 220 -17.80 -15.62 -23.24
N GLY A 221 -16.79 -15.05 -23.91
CA GLY A 221 -16.87 -13.76 -24.58
C GLY A 221 -16.76 -12.56 -23.63
N ASP A 222 -16.44 -12.79 -22.35
CA ASP A 222 -16.15 -11.73 -21.40
C ASP A 222 -14.72 -11.21 -21.62
N SER A 223 -14.62 -10.13 -22.37
CA SER A 223 -13.39 -9.38 -22.57
C SER A 223 -12.95 -8.58 -21.32
N GLY A 224 -13.78 -8.53 -20.28
CA GLY A 224 -13.67 -7.65 -19.12
C GLY A 224 -14.19 -6.24 -19.37
N ASP A 225 -14.21 -5.75 -20.61
CA ASP A 225 -14.61 -4.38 -20.97
C ASP A 225 -16.13 -4.19 -21.14
N GLY A 226 -16.89 -5.27 -20.98
CA GLY A 226 -18.35 -5.26 -20.97
C GLY A 226 -18.95 -4.80 -19.63
N PRO A 227 -20.28 -4.61 -19.57
CA PRO A 227 -20.96 -4.33 -18.32
C PRO A 227 -20.80 -5.49 -17.34
N ILE A 228 -20.57 -5.16 -16.07
CA ILE A 228 -20.40 -6.15 -15.02
C ILE A 228 -21.77 -6.57 -14.47
N ALA A 229 -22.42 -7.53 -15.14
CA ALA A 229 -23.79 -7.94 -14.82
C ALA A 229 -23.90 -8.62 -13.44
N PRO A 230 -24.63 -8.03 -12.47
CA PRO A 230 -25.06 -8.76 -11.28
C PRO A 230 -26.27 -9.66 -11.62
N PRO A 231 -26.54 -10.70 -10.81
CA PRO A 231 -25.75 -11.13 -9.65
C PRO A 231 -24.48 -11.85 -10.08
N PHE A 232 -23.38 -11.57 -9.38
CA PHE A 232 -22.22 -12.46 -9.44
C PHE A 232 -22.63 -13.80 -8.79
N PRO A 233 -22.36 -14.95 -9.43
CA PRO A 233 -22.58 -16.25 -8.82
C PRO A 233 -22.01 -16.31 -7.39
N GLU A 234 -22.72 -16.92 -6.45
CA GLU A 234 -22.23 -17.03 -5.05
C GLU A 234 -20.90 -17.78 -4.96
N ASP A 235 -20.64 -18.69 -5.90
CA ASP A 235 -19.42 -19.50 -5.98
C ASP A 235 -18.24 -18.81 -6.67
N ASP A 236 -18.47 -17.66 -7.33
CA ASP A 236 -17.41 -16.97 -8.06
C ASP A 236 -16.37 -16.41 -7.09
N LYS A 237 -15.13 -16.87 -7.22
CA LYS A 237 -14.01 -16.46 -6.35
C LYS A 237 -13.23 -15.27 -6.92
N HIS A 238 -13.51 -14.91 -8.17
CA HIS A 238 -12.79 -13.91 -8.94
C HIS A 238 -13.77 -13.02 -9.70
N VAL A 239 -13.42 -11.76 -9.93
CA VAL A 239 -14.19 -10.82 -10.75
C VAL A 239 -13.23 -10.10 -11.69
N LEU A 240 -13.55 -10.10 -12.98
CA LEU A 240 -12.84 -9.31 -13.97
C LEU A 240 -13.47 -7.92 -14.07
N LEU A 241 -12.66 -6.89 -13.84
CA LEU A 241 -13.06 -5.50 -13.97
C LEU A 241 -12.73 -4.99 -15.39
N PRO A 242 -13.51 -4.02 -15.91
CA PRO A 242 -13.17 -3.26 -17.11
C PRO A 242 -11.75 -2.75 -17.06
N SER A 243 -11.05 -2.94 -18.17
CA SER A 243 -9.65 -2.57 -18.30
C SER A 243 -9.45 -1.07 -18.05
N PHE A 244 -8.22 -0.69 -17.71
CA PHE A 244 -7.87 0.72 -17.59
C PHE A 244 -8.23 1.51 -18.85
N ASP A 245 -8.01 0.94 -20.04
CA ASP A 245 -8.26 1.63 -21.30
C ASP A 245 -9.76 1.83 -21.54
N CYS A 246 -10.59 0.86 -21.15
CA CYS A 246 -12.05 0.99 -21.16
C CYS A 246 -12.53 2.08 -20.18
N VAL A 247 -12.20 1.97 -18.88
CA VAL A 247 -12.68 2.92 -17.85
C VAL A 247 -12.14 4.33 -18.02
N LYS A 248 -11.00 4.50 -18.71
CA LYS A 248 -10.48 5.82 -19.08
C LYS A 248 -11.36 6.51 -20.13
N SER A 249 -12.01 5.74 -21.01
CA SER A 249 -12.80 6.24 -22.13
C SER A 249 -14.31 6.27 -21.87
N ASP A 250 -14.81 5.42 -20.97
CA ASP A 250 -16.23 5.33 -20.62
C ASP A 250 -16.48 5.61 -19.12
N PRO A 251 -17.11 6.75 -18.77
CA PRO A 251 -17.51 7.07 -17.41
C PRO A 251 -18.47 6.05 -16.77
N ARG A 252 -19.29 5.34 -17.56
CA ARG A 252 -20.20 4.30 -17.03
C ARG A 252 -19.42 3.07 -16.62
N ALA A 253 -18.53 2.58 -17.48
CA ALA A 253 -17.60 1.49 -17.13
C ALA A 253 -16.76 1.83 -15.89
N TYR A 254 -16.28 3.08 -15.77
CA TYR A 254 -15.59 3.54 -14.56
C TYR A 254 -16.49 3.46 -13.31
N ALA A 255 -17.71 4.02 -13.37
CA ALA A 255 -18.63 4.01 -12.24
C ALA A 255 -19.00 2.59 -11.80
N GLU A 256 -19.17 1.68 -12.77
CA GLU A 256 -19.45 0.28 -12.51
C GLU A 256 -18.26 -0.44 -11.88
N ALA A 257 -17.05 -0.29 -12.43
CA ALA A 257 -15.84 -0.85 -11.85
C ALA A 257 -15.63 -0.36 -10.41
N PHE A 258 -15.84 0.94 -10.15
CA PHE A 258 -15.75 1.52 -8.81
C PHE A 258 -16.80 0.93 -7.86
N ARG A 259 -18.05 0.75 -8.31
CA ARG A 259 -19.12 0.12 -7.52
C ARG A 259 -18.72 -1.29 -7.09
N VAL A 260 -18.20 -2.11 -8.01
CA VAL A 260 -17.75 -3.48 -7.69
C VAL A 260 -16.59 -3.44 -6.70
N GLN A 261 -15.58 -2.61 -6.94
CA GLN A 261 -14.45 -2.43 -6.02
C GLN A 261 -14.90 -2.05 -4.60
N TYR A 262 -15.95 -1.24 -4.46
CA TYR A 262 -16.52 -0.86 -3.16
C TYR A 262 -17.25 -2.03 -2.48
N LEU A 263 -18.07 -2.76 -3.24
CA LEU A 263 -18.86 -3.88 -2.71
C LEU A 263 -18.01 -5.08 -2.29
N GLU A 264 -16.82 -5.23 -2.86
CA GLU A 264 -15.91 -6.37 -2.65
C GLU A 264 -14.89 -6.12 -1.53
N GLN A 265 -15.07 -5.07 -0.72
CA GLN A 265 -14.23 -4.76 0.45
C GLN A 265 -14.68 -5.44 1.75
N VAL A 266 -15.69 -6.32 1.68
CA VAL A 266 -16.23 -7.01 2.86
C VAL A 266 -15.45 -8.31 3.11
N PRO A 267 -14.75 -8.50 4.24
CA PRO A 267 -13.89 -9.66 4.47
C PRO A 267 -14.58 -11.03 4.37
N VAL A 268 -15.89 -11.10 4.62
CA VAL A 268 -16.65 -12.36 4.60
C VAL A 268 -16.97 -12.83 3.19
N ARG A 269 -17.18 -11.91 2.24
CA ARG A 269 -17.66 -12.22 0.88
C ARG A 269 -16.81 -11.62 -0.24
N GLY A 270 -15.74 -10.91 0.10
CA GLY A 270 -14.90 -10.20 -0.84
C GLY A 270 -14.14 -11.18 -1.74
N ARG A 271 -14.30 -11.00 -3.05
CA ARG A 271 -13.67 -11.81 -4.09
C ARG A 271 -12.31 -11.24 -4.47
N THR A 272 -11.55 -12.02 -5.24
CA THR A 272 -10.36 -11.51 -5.90
C THR A 272 -10.78 -10.65 -7.09
N LEU A 273 -10.27 -9.43 -7.22
CA LEU A 273 -10.57 -8.57 -8.37
C LEU A 273 -9.36 -8.48 -9.29
N LEU A 274 -9.59 -8.57 -10.60
CA LEU A 274 -8.55 -8.43 -11.61
C LEU A 274 -8.91 -7.27 -12.53
N GLN A 275 -8.00 -6.32 -12.72
CA GLN A 275 -8.16 -5.26 -13.71
C GLN A 275 -6.97 -5.26 -14.65
N ARG A 276 -7.22 -5.27 -15.96
CA ARG A 276 -6.15 -5.20 -16.97
C ARG A 276 -5.61 -3.78 -17.08
N HIS A 277 -4.29 -3.63 -17.00
CA HIS A 277 -3.53 -2.39 -17.20
C HIS A 277 -2.45 -2.65 -18.25
N GLY A 278 -2.80 -2.50 -19.54
CA GLY A 278 -1.92 -2.85 -20.65
C GLY A 278 -1.62 -4.35 -20.72
N VAL A 279 -0.35 -4.73 -20.50
CA VAL A 279 0.14 -6.13 -20.53
C VAL A 279 0.20 -6.78 -19.15
N ARG A 280 -0.22 -6.08 -18.10
CA ARG A 280 -0.24 -6.58 -16.72
C ARG A 280 -1.65 -6.47 -16.16
N TYR A 281 -1.87 -7.15 -15.05
CA TYR A 281 -3.09 -7.08 -14.26
C TYR A 281 -2.76 -6.53 -12.89
N VAL A 282 -3.60 -5.61 -12.43
CA VAL A 282 -3.72 -5.31 -11.00
C VAL A 282 -4.64 -6.37 -10.42
N VAL A 283 -4.18 -7.06 -9.39
CA VAL A 283 -4.96 -8.09 -8.70
C VAL A 283 -5.12 -7.69 -7.25
N GLN A 284 -6.36 -7.53 -6.80
CA GLN A 284 -6.73 -7.38 -5.39
C GLN A 284 -7.14 -8.74 -4.86
N ASN A 285 -6.42 -9.25 -3.84
CA ASN A 285 -6.85 -10.44 -3.10
C ASN A 285 -8.02 -10.10 -2.17
N PRO A 286 -8.79 -11.10 -1.68
CA PRO A 286 -9.86 -10.86 -0.71
C PRO A 286 -9.40 -10.03 0.50
N PRO A 287 -10.25 -9.19 1.11
CA PRO A 287 -9.87 -8.39 2.27
C PRO A 287 -9.40 -9.26 3.43
N THR A 288 -8.47 -8.76 4.24
CA THR A 288 -8.08 -9.45 5.47
C THR A 288 -9.25 -9.53 6.44
N ARG A 289 -9.30 -10.58 7.25
CA ARG A 289 -10.25 -10.66 8.36
C ARG A 289 -10.01 -9.53 9.36
N PRO A 290 -11.05 -9.09 10.09
CA PRO A 290 -10.87 -8.23 11.24
C PRO A 290 -10.01 -8.86 12.33
N LEU A 291 -9.34 -7.99 13.09
CA LEU A 291 -8.72 -8.37 14.35
C LEU A 291 -9.79 -8.85 15.33
N ARG A 292 -9.48 -9.92 16.05
CA ARG A 292 -10.26 -10.36 17.19
C ARG A 292 -10.00 -9.41 18.36
N GLN A 293 -10.93 -9.35 19.31
CA GLN A 293 -10.79 -8.51 20.50
C GLN A 293 -9.41 -8.67 21.18
N LYS A 294 -8.97 -9.91 21.45
CA LYS A 294 -7.65 -10.16 22.06
C LYS A 294 -6.47 -9.65 21.24
N GLU A 295 -6.57 -9.67 19.91
CA GLU A 295 -5.53 -9.17 19.01
C GLU A 295 -5.48 -7.64 19.05
N LEU A 296 -6.65 -7.00 19.09
CA LEU A 296 -6.78 -5.56 19.26
C LEU A 296 -6.27 -5.10 20.62
N ASP A 297 -6.67 -5.78 21.71
CA ASP A 297 -6.23 -5.45 23.07
C ASP A 297 -4.69 -5.55 23.18
N ARG A 298 -4.09 -6.60 22.60
CA ARG A 298 -2.63 -6.75 22.55
C ARG A 298 -1.96 -5.61 21.80
N LEU A 299 -2.52 -5.20 20.66
CA LEU A 299 -1.98 -4.14 19.81
C LEU A 299 -1.98 -2.77 20.49
N TYR A 300 -3.04 -2.46 21.23
CA TYR A 300 -3.17 -1.19 21.97
C TYR A 300 -2.40 -1.20 23.29
N ALA A 301 -2.04 -2.38 23.82
CA ALA A 301 -1.20 -2.54 25.00
C ALA A 301 0.30 -2.57 24.70
N LEU A 302 0.72 -2.41 23.44
CA LEU A 302 2.14 -2.31 23.08
C LEU A 302 2.81 -1.09 23.75
N PRO A 303 4.14 -1.10 23.94
CA PRO A 303 4.84 -0.08 24.71
C PRO A 303 5.09 1.20 23.88
N TYR A 304 4.03 1.93 23.60
CA TYR A 304 4.03 3.27 23.02
C TYR A 304 4.59 4.30 24.02
N GLU A 305 5.14 5.41 23.52
CA GLU A 305 5.77 6.48 24.32
C GLU A 305 5.19 7.88 24.03
#